data_AF-A0A5B7SMZ6-F1
#
_entry.id   AF-A0A5B7SMZ6-F1
#
_cell.length_a   1.000
_cell.length_b   1.000
_cell.length_c   1.000
_cell.angle_alpha   90.00
_cell.angle_beta   90.00
_cell.angle_gamma   90.00
#
_symmetry.space_group_name_H-M   'P 1'
#
loop_
_entity.id
_entity.type
_entity.pdbx_description
1 polymer ?
#
loop_
_entity_poly.entity_id
_entity_poly.type
_entity_poly.pdbx_seq_one_letter_code
_entity_poly.pdbx_strand_id
1 'polypeptide(L)'
;MIEDIKNFKINWVDGMKISKEHFQNLQNFAENSIKDAYVVRKGRYGHGFLASYLDGNNDYAINLDIHKSLKVTIKKLRAITPNGNRIEITENTPAVKEEIVVDELADKKLEEGFLLINLDTENTIPFGEQDPKEIPPRHPFLTNNQFFIFITSGELEKSGLSGNQLPIAKIEKDGKSLATATDYIPPCLTLAAHESLVDFYNESENFLKMTERNAIMIVQKIISKQSDNPIADAMHLVVDKAYVYLAQQITKVKWEEYDMHPKELLEIIVSFARVFKGSVDVSSPQNKEELFNYFGEWTDLKGGDYEKMFTDVINMQYNHNDVNQNIKLASGFMNVIDRLLTVLTQIDYIGKRRDMGIFVNENIVKDKPGKSGGTSFLAE
;
A
#
# COMPACT_ATOMS: atom_id res chain seq x y z
N MET A 1 3.22 -19.71 -4.69
CA MET A 1 3.24 -20.47 -5.95
C MET A 1 3.66 -21.88 -5.60
N ILE A 2 2.79 -22.87 -5.78
CA ILE A 2 3.12 -24.27 -5.50
C ILE A 2 3.76 -24.84 -6.78
N GLU A 3 4.94 -25.43 -6.63
CA GLU A 3 5.63 -26.13 -7.71
C GLU A 3 5.32 -27.63 -7.67
N ASP A 4 5.59 -28.33 -8.78
CA ASP A 4 5.52 -29.78 -8.79
C ASP A 4 6.54 -30.37 -7.81
N ILE A 5 6.15 -31.49 -7.18
CA ILE A 5 7.01 -32.19 -6.22
C ILE A 5 8.24 -32.74 -6.97
N LYS A 6 9.41 -32.20 -6.66
CA LYS A 6 10.71 -32.66 -7.22
C LYS A 6 11.44 -33.66 -6.31
N ASN A 7 11.24 -33.58 -5.00
CA ASN A 7 11.92 -34.43 -4.02
C ASN A 7 10.89 -35.31 -3.30
N PHE A 8 11.11 -36.62 -3.30
CA PHE A 8 10.21 -37.61 -2.72
C PHE A 8 10.80 -38.26 -1.47
N LYS A 9 9.93 -38.90 -0.68
CA LYS A 9 10.35 -39.70 0.47
C LYS A 9 11.30 -40.81 0.05
N ILE A 10 12.28 -41.09 0.90
CA ILE A 10 13.22 -42.19 0.70
C ILE A 10 12.56 -43.49 1.14
N ASN A 11 12.65 -44.50 0.28
CA ASN A 11 12.23 -45.85 0.61
C ASN A 11 13.34 -46.58 1.37
N TRP A 12 13.33 -46.48 2.70
CA TRP A 12 14.30 -47.16 3.57
C TRP A 12 14.01 -48.66 3.67
N VAL A 13 15.05 -49.48 3.51
CA VAL A 13 14.97 -50.94 3.62
C VAL A 13 16.12 -51.44 4.50
N ASP A 14 15.86 -52.45 5.32
CA ASP A 14 16.88 -53.05 6.18
C ASP A 14 18.06 -53.58 5.35
N GLY A 15 19.29 -53.29 5.80
CA GLY A 15 20.52 -53.67 5.11
C GLY A 15 20.89 -52.77 3.92
N MET A 16 20.12 -51.72 3.62
CA MET A 16 20.45 -50.74 2.59
C MET A 16 21.75 -49.97 2.91
N LYS A 17 22.62 -49.80 1.91
CA LYS A 17 23.82 -48.96 2.04
C LYS A 17 23.43 -47.48 2.03
N ILE A 18 23.83 -46.75 3.07
CA ILE A 18 23.51 -45.32 3.22
C ILE A 18 24.61 -44.46 2.56
N SER A 19 24.20 -43.41 1.86
CA SER A 19 25.08 -42.45 1.21
C SER A 19 24.66 -41.00 1.50
N LYS A 20 25.53 -40.04 1.20
CA LYS A 20 25.24 -38.59 1.29
C LYS A 20 23.94 -38.20 0.57
N GLU A 21 23.68 -38.80 -0.60
CA GLU A 21 22.51 -38.52 -1.43
C GLU A 21 21.20 -38.80 -0.68
N HIS A 22 21.16 -39.85 0.14
CA HIS A 22 19.99 -40.14 0.97
C HIS A 22 19.73 -39.01 1.98
N PHE A 23 20.77 -38.48 2.63
CA PHE A 23 20.57 -37.38 3.57
C PHE A 23 20.15 -36.09 2.86
N GLN A 24 20.70 -35.81 1.67
CA GLN A 24 20.29 -34.65 0.85
C GLN A 24 18.84 -34.77 0.39
N ASN A 25 18.41 -35.93 -0.10
CA ASN A 25 17.02 -36.14 -0.51
C ASN A 25 16.05 -36.04 0.66
N LEU A 26 16.43 -36.53 1.84
CA LEU A 26 15.63 -36.39 3.06
C LEU A 26 15.48 -34.92 3.45
N GLN A 27 16.59 -34.18 3.43
CA GLN A 27 16.61 -32.74 3.72
C GLN A 27 15.73 -31.96 2.72
N ASN A 28 15.94 -32.18 1.42
CA ASN A 28 15.16 -31.50 0.37
C ASN A 28 13.66 -31.81 0.48
N PHE A 29 13.29 -33.07 0.75
CA PHE A 29 11.89 -33.44 0.98
C PHE A 29 11.28 -32.71 2.20
N ALA A 30 12.01 -32.63 3.31
CA ALA A 30 11.57 -31.94 4.51
C ALA A 30 11.43 -30.43 4.28
N GLU A 31 12.42 -29.80 3.64
CA GLU A 31 12.39 -28.38 3.30
C GLU A 31 11.20 -28.05 2.38
N ASN A 32 11.00 -28.82 1.30
CA ASN A 32 9.89 -28.59 0.37
C ASN A 32 8.53 -28.79 1.05
N SER A 33 8.39 -29.77 1.94
CA SER A 33 7.16 -29.97 2.70
C SER A 33 6.81 -28.75 3.57
N ILE A 34 7.81 -28.09 4.16
CA ILE A 34 7.61 -26.87 4.95
C ILE A 34 7.26 -25.68 4.03
N LYS A 35 7.94 -25.54 2.89
CA LYS A 35 7.66 -24.50 1.88
C LYS A 35 6.21 -24.62 1.38
N ASP A 36 5.77 -25.83 1.05
CA ASP A 36 4.40 -26.10 0.59
C ASP A 36 3.37 -25.73 1.66
N ALA A 37 3.60 -26.16 2.92
CA ALA A 37 2.72 -25.82 4.03
C ALA A 37 2.60 -24.30 4.24
N TYR A 38 3.71 -23.57 4.10
CA TYR A 38 3.75 -22.12 4.19
C TYR A 38 3.00 -21.46 3.04
N VAL A 39 3.31 -21.84 1.79
CA VAL A 39 2.71 -21.27 0.58
C VAL A 39 1.20 -21.52 0.53
N VAL A 40 0.74 -22.72 0.90
CA VAL A 40 -0.69 -23.06 0.96
C VAL A 40 -1.41 -22.17 1.97
N ARG A 41 -0.81 -21.94 3.15
CA ARG A 41 -1.43 -21.15 4.22
C ARG A 41 -1.46 -19.65 3.93
N LYS A 42 -0.37 -19.10 3.40
CA LYS A 42 -0.26 -17.64 3.16
C LYS A 42 -0.79 -17.20 1.79
N GLY A 43 -0.86 -18.11 0.83
CA GLY A 43 -1.42 -17.84 -0.49
C GLY A 43 -0.58 -16.88 -1.34
N ARG A 44 -1.25 -16.16 -2.25
CA ARG A 44 -0.61 -15.33 -3.30
C ARG A 44 0.32 -14.25 -2.76
N TYR A 45 -0.03 -13.62 -1.64
CA TYR A 45 0.71 -12.50 -1.05
C TYR A 45 1.59 -12.94 0.12
N GLY A 46 1.89 -14.24 0.20
CA GLY A 46 2.72 -14.83 1.26
C GLY A 46 4.22 -14.65 1.08
N HIS A 47 4.68 -13.67 0.30
CA HIS A 47 6.10 -13.49 0.01
C HIS A 47 6.54 -12.07 0.35
N GLY A 48 7.84 -11.79 0.25
CA GLY A 48 8.39 -10.49 0.57
C GLY A 48 9.27 -10.46 1.80
N PHE A 49 9.57 -9.24 2.21
CA PHE A 49 10.51 -8.94 3.28
C PHE A 49 9.93 -9.33 4.62
N LEU A 50 10.82 -9.81 5.48
CA LEU A 50 10.54 -10.17 6.85
C LEU A 50 11.04 -9.06 7.78
N ALA A 51 10.25 -8.76 8.80
CA ALA A 51 10.69 -7.95 9.92
C ALA A 51 11.71 -8.72 10.77
N SER A 52 12.56 -7.97 11.45
CA SER A 52 13.56 -8.52 12.37
C SER A 52 13.57 -7.70 13.66
N TYR A 53 12.86 -8.20 14.67
CA TYR A 53 12.71 -7.52 15.96
C TYR A 53 14.00 -7.44 16.79
N LEU A 54 14.98 -8.31 16.52
CA LEU A 54 16.23 -8.40 17.28
C LEU A 54 17.41 -7.72 16.58
N ASP A 55 17.53 -7.90 15.27
CA ASP A 55 18.75 -7.51 14.54
C ASP A 55 18.59 -6.21 13.75
N GLY A 56 17.49 -5.48 13.90
CA GLY A 56 17.15 -4.27 13.11
C GLY A 56 16.60 -4.55 11.71
N ASN A 57 16.36 -3.51 10.93
CA ASN A 57 15.72 -3.58 9.60
C ASN A 57 16.62 -4.23 8.53
N ASN A 58 16.05 -4.50 7.36
CA ASN A 58 16.83 -4.87 6.17
C ASN A 58 17.72 -3.69 5.74
N ASP A 59 18.97 -3.96 5.37
CA ASP A 59 19.97 -2.97 4.95
C ASP A 59 20.54 -3.35 3.57
N TYR A 60 20.13 -2.59 2.56
CA TYR A 60 20.57 -2.74 1.19
C TYR A 60 20.61 -1.39 0.47
N ALA A 61 21.44 -1.30 -0.56
CA ALA A 61 21.60 -0.12 -1.39
C ALA A 61 21.67 -0.52 -2.86
N ILE A 62 20.86 0.14 -3.69
CA ILE A 62 20.78 -0.09 -5.13
C ILE A 62 20.94 1.26 -5.83
N ASN A 63 22.07 1.42 -6.50
CA ASN A 63 22.44 2.68 -7.14
C ASN A 63 22.54 2.49 -8.65
N LEU A 64 21.86 3.35 -9.41
CA LEU A 64 22.03 3.44 -10.86
C LEU A 64 23.22 4.35 -11.18
N ASP A 65 24.21 3.81 -11.87
CA ASP A 65 25.39 4.56 -12.30
C ASP A 65 25.14 5.35 -13.60
N ILE A 66 26.02 6.31 -13.90
CA ILE A 66 26.00 7.15 -15.11
C ILE A 66 26.05 6.32 -16.40
N HIS A 67 26.60 5.11 -16.34
CA HIS A 67 26.71 4.17 -17.45
C HIS A 67 25.49 3.24 -17.59
N LYS A 68 24.40 3.51 -16.87
CA LYS A 68 23.19 2.65 -16.86
C LYS A 68 23.44 1.24 -16.29
N SER A 69 24.43 1.12 -15.42
CA SER A 69 24.70 -0.09 -14.63
C SER A 69 24.04 0.03 -13.26
N LEU A 70 23.44 -1.05 -12.77
CA LEU A 70 22.90 -1.15 -11.42
C LEU A 70 23.97 -1.73 -10.48
N LYS A 71 24.38 -0.95 -9.49
CA LYS A 71 25.26 -1.39 -8.40
C LYS A 71 24.42 -1.81 -7.22
N VAL A 72 24.43 -3.10 -6.93
CA VAL A 72 23.66 -3.74 -5.87
C VAL A 72 24.59 -4.06 -4.71
N THR A 73 24.21 -3.66 -3.50
CA THR A 73 24.89 -4.03 -2.27
C THR A 73 23.85 -4.42 -1.24
N ILE A 74 23.86 -5.66 -0.79
CA ILE A 74 22.97 -6.15 0.27
C ILE A 74 23.83 -6.54 1.46
N LYS A 75 23.67 -5.81 2.57
CA LYS A 75 24.34 -6.14 3.83
C LYS A 75 23.47 -7.05 4.68
N LYS A 76 22.16 -6.77 4.69
CA LYS A 76 21.18 -7.54 5.44
C LYS A 76 19.86 -7.60 4.72
N LEU A 77 19.37 -8.82 4.46
CA LEU A 77 18.06 -9.03 3.86
C LEU A 77 17.48 -10.36 4.35
N ARG A 78 16.30 -10.28 4.96
CA ARG A 78 15.47 -11.43 5.29
C ARG A 78 14.20 -11.37 4.48
N ALA A 79 13.96 -12.38 3.66
CA ALA A 79 12.78 -12.43 2.82
C ALA A 79 12.34 -13.86 2.52
N ILE A 80 11.12 -14.00 2.02
CA ILE A 80 10.58 -15.25 1.50
C ILE A 80 10.14 -15.03 0.05
N THR A 81 10.53 -15.93 -0.86
CA THR A 81 10.13 -15.89 -2.26
C THR A 81 8.71 -16.45 -2.47
N PRO A 82 8.07 -16.24 -3.63
CA PRO A 82 6.73 -16.76 -3.93
C PRO A 82 6.53 -18.27 -3.75
N ASN A 83 7.57 -19.09 -3.93
CA ASN A 83 7.53 -20.54 -3.69
C ASN A 83 7.98 -20.95 -2.27
N GLY A 84 8.17 -20.00 -1.36
CA GLY A 84 8.46 -20.26 0.05
C GLY A 84 9.95 -20.42 0.37
N ASN A 85 10.87 -20.23 -0.58
CA ASN A 85 12.29 -20.23 -0.25
C ASN A 85 12.67 -19.01 0.60
N ARG A 86 13.52 -19.23 1.60
CA ARG A 86 14.03 -18.16 2.46
C ARG A 86 15.29 -17.56 1.86
N ILE A 87 15.33 -16.23 1.79
CA ILE A 87 16.55 -15.45 1.57
C ILE A 87 17.01 -14.96 2.94
N GLU A 88 18.23 -15.33 3.32
CA GLU A 88 18.86 -14.94 4.58
C GLU A 88 20.26 -14.40 4.26
N ILE A 89 20.37 -13.07 4.22
CA ILE A 89 21.63 -12.35 4.08
C ILE A 89 21.87 -11.60 5.38
N THR A 90 23.00 -11.88 6.03
CA THR A 90 23.45 -11.31 7.30
C THR A 90 24.96 -11.07 7.26
N GLU A 91 25.52 -10.49 8.32
CA GLU A 91 26.97 -10.31 8.46
C GLU A 91 27.76 -11.64 8.44
N ASN A 92 27.11 -12.76 8.78
CA ASN A 92 27.72 -14.09 8.84
C ASN A 92 27.61 -14.88 7.52
N THR A 93 26.86 -14.37 6.55
CA THR A 93 26.71 -15.00 5.22
C THR A 93 27.65 -14.35 4.21
N PRO A 94 27.93 -14.99 3.07
CA PRO A 94 28.70 -14.38 1.99
C PRO A 94 28.15 -13.00 1.61
N ALA A 95 29.03 -12.02 1.42
CA ALA A 95 28.65 -10.68 1.05
C ALA A 95 28.04 -10.65 -0.36
N VAL A 96 26.90 -9.96 -0.52
CA VAL A 96 26.23 -9.82 -1.81
C VAL A 96 26.50 -8.42 -2.36
N LYS A 97 27.39 -8.35 -3.36
CA LYS A 97 27.73 -7.15 -4.11
C LYS A 97 27.87 -7.50 -5.58
N GLU A 98 27.08 -6.86 -6.42
CA GLU A 98 27.04 -7.13 -7.85
C GLU A 98 26.88 -5.83 -8.64
N GLU A 99 27.49 -5.78 -9.82
CA GLU A 99 27.27 -4.71 -10.79
C GLU A 99 26.66 -5.33 -12.05
N ILE A 100 25.49 -4.85 -12.43
CA ILE A 100 24.68 -5.44 -13.50
C ILE A 100 24.57 -4.38 -14.59
N VAL A 101 25.04 -4.71 -15.79
CA VAL A 101 24.78 -3.89 -16.97
C VAL A 101 23.43 -4.31 -17.53
N VAL A 102 22.53 -3.35 -17.71
CA VAL A 102 21.17 -3.59 -18.16
C VAL A 102 20.93 -2.79 -19.44
N ASP A 103 20.84 -3.48 -20.57
CA ASP A 103 20.69 -2.86 -21.89
C ASP A 103 19.39 -2.05 -21.99
N GLU A 104 18.32 -2.52 -21.34
CA GLU A 104 17.02 -1.87 -21.29
C GLU A 104 17.08 -0.48 -20.65
N LEU A 105 18.02 -0.24 -19.72
CA LEU A 105 18.20 1.06 -19.08
C LEU A 105 18.81 2.13 -20.02
N ALA A 106 19.31 1.71 -21.18
CA ALA A 106 19.70 2.61 -22.27
C ALA A 106 18.52 3.02 -23.17
N ASP A 107 17.36 2.32 -23.09
CA ASP A 107 16.17 2.67 -23.86
C ASP A 107 15.49 3.92 -23.29
N LYS A 108 15.35 4.95 -24.13
CA LYS A 108 14.67 6.20 -23.77
C LYS A 108 13.15 6.05 -23.61
N LYS A 109 12.58 4.94 -24.09
CA LYS A 109 11.15 4.61 -23.95
C LYS A 109 10.84 3.87 -22.66
N LEU A 110 11.85 3.43 -21.91
CA LEU A 110 11.63 2.78 -20.63
C LEU A 110 11.02 3.80 -19.65
N GLU A 111 9.82 3.50 -19.17
CA GLU A 111 9.13 4.32 -18.17
C GLU A 111 9.37 3.78 -16.77
N GLU A 112 9.28 2.46 -16.60
CA GLU A 112 9.52 1.79 -15.32
C GLU A 112 9.87 0.31 -15.47
N GLY A 113 10.58 -0.21 -14.46
CA GLY A 113 10.88 -1.62 -14.28
C GLY A 113 11.40 -1.93 -12.88
N PHE A 114 11.66 -3.21 -12.63
CA PHE A 114 12.02 -3.72 -11.32
C PHE A 114 13.33 -4.48 -11.39
N LEU A 115 14.14 -4.31 -10.34
CA LEU A 115 15.26 -5.18 -10.06
C LEU A 115 14.79 -6.34 -9.17
N LEU A 116 14.96 -7.55 -9.66
CA LEU A 116 14.61 -8.78 -8.97
C LEU A 116 15.86 -9.45 -8.39
N ILE A 117 15.80 -9.88 -7.14
CA ILE A 117 16.71 -10.90 -6.62
C ILE A 117 16.16 -12.29 -6.96
N ASN A 118 17.02 -13.16 -7.47
CA ASN A 118 16.70 -14.54 -7.82
C ASN A 118 17.50 -15.47 -6.92
N LEU A 119 16.85 -16.51 -6.41
CA LEU A 119 17.50 -17.57 -5.67
C LEU A 119 17.83 -18.76 -6.59
N ASP A 120 19.10 -19.12 -6.68
CA ASP A 120 19.55 -20.32 -7.35
C ASP A 120 19.63 -21.47 -6.34
N THR A 121 18.65 -22.36 -6.41
CA THR A 121 18.54 -23.52 -5.52
C THR A 121 19.36 -24.72 -5.99
N GLU A 122 19.97 -24.67 -7.18
CA GLU A 122 20.81 -25.74 -7.71
C GLU A 122 22.28 -25.50 -7.39
N ASN A 123 22.71 -24.23 -7.39
CA ASN A 123 24.08 -23.83 -7.09
C ASN A 123 24.19 -23.24 -5.68
N THR A 124 24.65 -24.05 -4.73
CA THR A 124 24.90 -23.64 -3.34
C THR A 124 26.33 -23.15 -3.12
N ILE A 125 26.49 -22.15 -2.25
CA ILE A 125 27.76 -21.58 -1.83
C ILE A 125 28.11 -22.06 -0.41
N PRO A 126 29.28 -22.68 -0.20
CA PRO A 126 29.78 -23.01 1.12
C PRO A 126 30.23 -21.77 1.91
N PHE A 127 29.89 -21.70 3.21
CA PHE A 127 30.26 -20.57 4.08
C PHE A 127 30.39 -20.96 5.57
N GLY A 128 30.84 -19.99 6.38
CA GLY A 128 31.10 -20.15 7.82
C GLY A 128 32.59 -20.38 8.12
N GLU A 129 33.02 -20.14 9.35
CA GLU A 129 34.42 -20.37 9.76
C GLU A 129 34.76 -21.86 9.70
N GLN A 130 35.93 -22.19 9.15
CA GLN A 130 36.40 -23.57 9.10
C GLN A 130 36.89 -24.00 10.49
N ASP A 131 36.47 -25.17 10.96
CA ASP A 131 37.01 -25.74 12.21
C ASP A 131 38.43 -26.30 11.94
N PRO A 132 39.49 -25.76 12.57
CA PRO A 132 40.85 -26.26 12.38
C PRO A 132 41.04 -27.72 12.82
N LYS A 133 40.11 -28.27 13.61
CA LYS A 133 40.13 -29.68 14.03
C LYS A 133 39.44 -30.61 13.04
N GLU A 134 38.67 -30.09 12.09
CA GLU A 134 38.00 -30.90 11.08
C GLU A 134 38.99 -31.30 9.96
N ILE A 135 38.99 -32.59 9.60
CA ILE A 135 39.86 -33.15 8.56
C ILE A 135 38.99 -33.91 7.55
N PRO A 136 38.94 -33.47 6.26
CA PRO A 136 39.60 -32.29 5.71
C PRO A 136 38.93 -30.98 6.16
N PRO A 137 39.69 -29.87 6.26
CA PRO A 137 39.11 -28.56 6.52
C PRO A 137 38.05 -28.21 5.48
N ARG A 138 36.87 -27.79 5.94
CA ARG A 138 35.78 -27.33 5.07
C ARG A 138 34.96 -26.25 5.74
N HIS A 139 34.19 -25.54 4.93
CA HIS A 139 33.14 -24.68 5.44
C HIS A 139 31.97 -25.53 5.97
N PRO A 140 31.42 -25.19 7.15
CA PRO A 140 30.40 -25.99 7.80
C PRO A 140 29.00 -25.84 7.17
N PHE A 141 28.69 -24.71 6.54
CA PHE A 141 27.33 -24.36 6.10
C PHE A 141 27.23 -24.15 4.59
N LEU A 142 26.00 -24.19 4.07
CA LEU A 142 25.64 -23.92 2.68
C LEU A 142 24.55 -22.85 2.64
N THR A 143 24.67 -21.90 1.71
CA THR A 143 23.60 -20.98 1.33
C THR A 143 23.33 -21.12 -0.16
N ASN A 144 22.16 -20.69 -0.63
CA ASN A 144 21.87 -20.64 -2.06
C ASN A 144 22.64 -19.48 -2.70
N ASN A 145 23.02 -19.61 -3.97
CA ASN A 145 23.54 -18.47 -4.73
C ASN A 145 22.41 -17.48 -5.04
N GLN A 146 22.76 -16.20 -5.16
CA GLN A 146 21.83 -15.14 -5.58
C GLN A 146 22.35 -14.47 -6.84
N PHE A 147 21.43 -14.06 -7.70
CA PHE A 147 21.74 -13.24 -8.87
C PHE A 147 20.58 -12.29 -9.15
N PHE A 148 20.85 -11.26 -9.95
CA PHE A 148 19.89 -10.19 -10.17
C PHE A 148 19.48 -10.08 -11.63
N ILE A 149 18.20 -9.79 -11.84
CA ILE A 149 17.63 -9.56 -13.17
C ILE A 149 16.82 -8.29 -13.14
N PHE A 150 16.99 -7.45 -14.15
CA PHE A 150 16.07 -6.35 -14.42
C PHE A 150 14.92 -6.84 -15.30
N ILE A 151 13.71 -6.41 -15.00
CA ILE A 151 12.52 -6.68 -15.82
C ILE A 151 11.71 -5.40 -15.97
N THR A 152 11.18 -5.14 -17.16
CA THR A 152 10.29 -3.99 -17.35
C THR A 152 8.93 -4.24 -16.70
N SER A 153 8.21 -3.19 -16.29
CA SER A 153 6.87 -3.38 -15.69
C SER A 153 5.90 -4.11 -16.62
N GLY A 154 5.92 -3.77 -17.92
CA GLY A 154 5.04 -4.39 -18.90
C GLY A 154 5.34 -5.86 -19.19
N GLU A 155 6.58 -6.32 -18.96
CA GLU A 155 6.92 -7.74 -18.98
C GLU A 155 6.48 -8.43 -17.70
N LEU A 156 6.75 -7.82 -16.53
CA LEU A 156 6.36 -8.37 -15.24
C LEU A 156 4.84 -8.56 -15.12
N GLU A 157 4.03 -7.66 -15.68
CA GLU A 157 2.58 -7.80 -15.74
C GLU A 157 2.12 -9.01 -16.57
N LYS A 158 2.87 -9.35 -17.63
CA LYS A 158 2.53 -10.46 -18.54
C LYS A 158 3.02 -11.80 -18.03
N SER A 159 4.26 -11.86 -17.53
CA SER A 159 4.90 -13.10 -17.08
C SER A 159 4.59 -13.45 -15.63
N GLY A 160 4.36 -12.43 -14.78
CA GLY A 160 4.35 -12.58 -13.33
C GLY A 160 5.75 -12.88 -12.77
N LEU A 161 5.82 -13.01 -11.43
CA LEU A 161 7.05 -13.45 -10.76
C LEU A 161 7.18 -14.97 -10.84
N SER A 162 8.39 -15.45 -11.10
CA SER A 162 8.72 -16.86 -10.89
C SER A 162 8.81 -17.21 -9.39
N GLY A 163 8.82 -18.50 -9.07
CA GLY A 163 8.82 -18.99 -7.69
C GLY A 163 9.97 -18.46 -6.82
N ASN A 164 11.17 -18.32 -7.40
CA ASN A 164 12.41 -17.92 -6.72
C ASN A 164 12.74 -16.42 -6.86
N GLN A 165 11.82 -15.63 -7.41
CA GLN A 165 12.04 -14.20 -7.67
C GLN A 165 11.42 -13.31 -6.62
N LEU A 166 12.12 -12.24 -6.28
CA LEU A 166 11.56 -11.20 -5.44
C LEU A 166 11.99 -9.80 -5.91
N PRO A 167 11.06 -8.85 -6.13
CA PRO A 167 11.38 -7.45 -6.36
C PRO A 167 12.09 -6.82 -5.14
N ILE A 168 13.17 -6.09 -5.38
CA ILE A 168 13.93 -5.39 -4.33
C ILE A 168 14.13 -3.88 -4.60
N ALA A 169 13.99 -3.45 -5.85
CA ALA A 169 13.95 -2.03 -6.21
C ALA A 169 13.10 -1.81 -7.44
N LYS A 170 12.61 -0.57 -7.56
CA LYS A 170 11.98 -0.05 -8.76
C LYS A 170 12.88 1.01 -9.39
N ILE A 171 13.05 0.95 -10.71
CA ILE A 171 13.69 1.98 -11.51
C ILE A 171 12.59 2.64 -12.32
N GLU A 172 12.49 3.95 -12.26
CA GLU A 172 11.48 4.70 -12.99
C GLU A 172 12.06 5.97 -13.60
N LYS A 173 11.29 6.52 -14.52
CA LYS A 173 11.66 7.75 -15.21
C LYS A 173 11.47 8.96 -14.29
N ASP A 174 12.58 9.62 -14.00
CA ASP A 174 12.64 10.91 -13.34
C ASP A 174 13.03 12.00 -14.36
N GLY A 175 12.00 12.71 -14.84
CA GLY A 175 12.14 13.72 -15.88
C GLY A 175 12.64 13.16 -17.22
N LYS A 176 13.92 13.37 -17.53
CA LYS A 176 14.58 12.89 -18.76
C LYS A 176 15.52 11.71 -18.52
N SER A 177 15.71 11.31 -17.26
CA SER A 177 16.61 10.25 -16.83
C SER A 177 15.84 9.12 -16.16
N LEU A 178 16.51 8.00 -15.95
CA LEU A 178 16.03 6.94 -15.08
C LEU A 178 16.71 7.11 -13.73
N ALA A 179 15.99 6.80 -12.65
CA ALA A 179 16.49 6.82 -11.29
C ALA A 179 15.90 5.65 -10.48
N THR A 180 16.58 5.27 -9.41
CA THR A 180 16.00 4.36 -8.42
C THR A 180 14.89 5.09 -7.67
N ALA A 181 13.67 4.52 -7.64
CA ALA A 181 12.55 5.08 -6.90
C ALA A 181 12.81 4.97 -5.39
N THR A 182 12.85 6.12 -4.71
CA THR A 182 13.21 6.20 -3.28
C THR A 182 12.05 5.90 -2.35
N ASP A 183 10.82 6.03 -2.84
CA ASP A 183 9.59 5.74 -2.11
C ASP A 183 9.02 4.35 -2.43
N TYR A 184 9.76 3.55 -3.20
CA TYR A 184 9.36 2.20 -3.53
C TYR A 184 9.29 1.33 -2.29
N ILE A 185 8.16 0.64 -2.10
CA ILE A 185 7.97 -0.33 -1.02
C ILE A 185 7.88 -1.72 -1.64
N PRO A 186 8.87 -2.60 -1.43
CA PRO A 186 8.86 -3.96 -1.95
C PRO A 186 7.76 -4.81 -1.29
N PRO A 187 7.49 -6.02 -1.80
CA PRO A 187 6.66 -7.00 -1.11
C PRO A 187 7.09 -7.16 0.34
N CYS A 188 6.15 -7.09 1.28
CA CYS A 188 6.38 -7.18 2.72
C CYS A 188 5.31 -8.05 3.37
N LEU A 189 5.74 -8.92 4.30
CA LEU A 189 4.83 -9.82 5.01
C LEU A 189 4.18 -9.19 6.24
N THR A 190 4.83 -8.18 6.82
CA THR A 190 4.36 -7.44 7.97
C THR A 190 4.62 -5.95 7.77
N LEU A 191 3.91 -5.08 8.49
CA LEU A 191 4.16 -3.64 8.49
C LEU A 191 5.54 -3.29 9.07
N ALA A 192 6.06 -4.08 10.00
CA ALA A 192 7.41 -3.93 10.56
C ALA A 192 8.55 -4.18 9.56
N ALA A 193 8.29 -4.74 8.37
CA ALA A 193 9.33 -5.11 7.41
C ALA A 193 9.93 -3.90 6.66
N HIS A 194 9.29 -2.74 6.70
CA HIS A 194 9.72 -1.53 6.00
C HIS A 194 9.32 -0.27 6.77
N GLU A 195 10.18 0.76 6.83
CA GLU A 195 9.96 1.98 7.62
C GLU A 195 8.70 2.73 7.20
N SER A 196 8.50 2.97 5.90
CA SER A 196 7.30 3.64 5.39
C SER A 196 5.99 2.88 5.69
N LEU A 197 6.05 1.56 5.94
CA LEU A 197 4.88 0.78 6.36
C LEU A 197 4.57 0.96 7.85
N VAL A 198 5.59 1.17 8.68
CA VAL A 198 5.43 1.57 10.07
C VAL A 198 4.80 2.95 10.16
N ASP A 199 5.24 3.89 9.33
CA ASP A 199 4.64 5.24 9.25
C ASP A 199 3.17 5.16 8.80
N PHE A 200 2.89 4.36 7.76
CA PHE A 200 1.53 4.14 7.28
C PHE A 200 0.62 3.52 8.36
N TYR A 201 1.15 2.57 9.16
CA TYR A 201 0.43 2.05 10.32
C TYR A 201 0.07 3.15 11.32
N ASN A 202 1.05 3.98 11.70
CA ASN A 202 0.84 5.04 12.68
C ASN A 202 -0.19 6.08 12.18
N GLU A 203 -0.12 6.46 10.89
CA GLU A 203 -1.12 7.33 10.25
C GLU A 203 -2.51 6.70 10.29
N SER A 204 -2.61 5.43 9.87
CA SER A 204 -3.88 4.70 9.79
C SER A 204 -4.52 4.47 11.15
N GLU A 205 -3.72 4.11 12.16
CA GLU A 205 -4.20 3.86 13.52
C GLU A 205 -4.76 5.14 14.14
N ASN A 206 -4.07 6.27 13.97
CA ASN A 206 -4.56 7.57 14.39
C ASN A 206 -5.83 7.98 13.63
N PHE A 207 -5.84 7.80 12.30
CA PHE A 207 -7.00 8.07 11.45
C PHE A 207 -8.24 7.32 11.94
N LEU A 208 -8.14 6.00 12.18
CA LEU A 208 -9.28 5.18 12.62
C LEU A 208 -9.82 5.65 13.97
N LYS A 209 -8.95 5.95 14.94
CA LYS A 209 -9.34 6.45 16.26
C LYS A 209 -10.01 7.82 16.20
N MET A 210 -9.43 8.76 15.46
CA MET A 210 -9.99 10.11 15.33
C MET A 210 -11.31 10.08 14.58
N THR A 211 -11.41 9.25 13.54
CA THR A 211 -12.66 9.04 12.78
C THR A 211 -13.76 8.47 13.67
N GLU A 212 -13.47 7.48 14.51
CA GLU A 212 -14.43 6.90 15.46
C GLU A 212 -14.97 7.96 16.43
N ARG A 213 -14.04 8.70 17.07
CA ARG A 213 -14.39 9.79 17.98
C ARG A 213 -15.23 10.86 17.28
N ASN A 214 -14.81 11.31 16.10
CA ASN A 214 -15.49 12.37 15.36
C ASN A 214 -16.89 11.91 14.91
N ALA A 215 -17.04 10.66 14.48
CA ALA A 215 -18.34 10.08 14.14
C ALA A 215 -19.31 10.14 15.34
N ILE A 216 -18.87 9.72 16.52
CA ILE A 216 -19.68 9.78 17.75
C ILE A 216 -20.09 11.22 18.09
N MET A 217 -19.15 12.17 18.00
CA MET A 217 -19.44 13.59 18.27
C MET A 217 -20.46 14.16 17.27
N ILE A 218 -20.37 13.79 15.99
CA ILE A 218 -21.31 14.23 14.96
C ILE A 218 -22.70 13.64 15.22
N VAL A 219 -22.81 12.35 15.55
CA VAL A 219 -24.09 11.70 15.94
C VAL A 219 -24.73 12.45 17.10
N GLN A 220 -23.97 12.72 18.18
CA GLN A 220 -24.47 13.42 19.35
C GLN A 220 -25.01 14.81 19.01
N LYS A 221 -24.31 15.56 18.14
CA LYS A 221 -24.76 16.88 17.69
C LYS A 221 -26.08 16.81 16.94
N ILE A 222 -26.22 15.87 16.00
CA ILE A 222 -27.45 15.70 15.20
C ILE A 222 -28.63 15.36 16.12
N ILE A 223 -28.47 14.38 17.02
CA ILE A 223 -29.53 13.95 17.95
C ILE A 223 -29.93 15.09 18.90
N SER A 224 -28.96 15.85 19.41
CA SER A 224 -29.23 16.90 20.40
C SER A 224 -30.08 18.07 19.88
N LYS A 225 -30.04 18.34 18.57
CA LYS A 225 -30.68 19.52 17.98
C LYS A 225 -32.05 19.26 17.35
N GLN A 226 -32.44 17.99 17.16
CA GLN A 226 -33.75 17.54 16.65
C GLN A 226 -34.33 18.46 15.57
N SER A 227 -33.88 18.27 14.33
CA SER A 227 -34.27 19.11 13.19
C SER A 227 -34.62 18.26 11.99
N ASP A 228 -35.68 18.63 11.27
CA ASP A 228 -36.02 18.06 9.97
C ASP A 228 -35.09 18.66 8.90
N ASN A 229 -33.93 18.02 8.70
CA ASN A 229 -32.90 18.48 7.77
C ASN A 229 -32.32 17.28 7.01
N PRO A 230 -32.57 17.17 5.69
CA PRO A 230 -32.13 16.03 4.89
C PRO A 230 -30.61 15.78 4.90
N ILE A 231 -29.79 16.84 5.03
CA ILE A 231 -28.34 16.72 5.11
C ILE A 231 -27.93 16.13 6.46
N ALA A 232 -28.58 16.56 7.55
CA ALA A 232 -28.33 16.01 8.87
C ALA A 232 -28.74 14.53 8.95
N ASP A 233 -29.88 14.16 8.35
CA ASP A 233 -30.34 12.77 8.30
C ASP A 233 -29.41 11.87 7.48
N ALA A 234 -28.98 12.34 6.29
CA ALA A 234 -28.03 11.63 5.45
C ALA A 234 -26.67 11.48 6.14
N MET A 235 -26.18 12.54 6.80
CA MET A 235 -24.94 12.47 7.56
C MET A 235 -25.06 11.51 8.76
N HIS A 236 -26.19 11.53 9.48
CA HIS A 236 -26.45 10.61 10.59
C HIS A 236 -26.32 9.16 10.14
N LEU A 237 -26.90 8.80 8.99
CA LEU A 237 -26.77 7.47 8.41
C LEU A 237 -25.30 7.09 8.16
N VAL A 238 -24.50 8.02 7.64
CA VAL A 238 -23.06 7.81 7.40
C VAL A 238 -22.30 7.54 8.69
N VAL A 239 -22.40 8.44 9.68
CA VAL A 239 -21.61 8.32 10.91
C VAL A 239 -22.05 7.17 11.80
N ASP A 240 -23.34 6.83 11.82
CA ASP A 240 -23.87 5.67 12.55
C ASP A 240 -23.27 4.36 12.04
N LYS A 241 -23.22 4.16 10.72
CA LYS A 241 -22.62 2.95 10.11
C LYS A 241 -21.10 2.94 10.18
N ALA A 242 -20.47 4.10 9.99
CA ALA A 242 -19.02 4.26 10.09
C ALA A 242 -18.50 3.88 11.49
N TYR A 243 -19.11 4.40 12.55
CA TYR A 243 -18.73 4.10 13.93
C TYR A 243 -18.80 2.60 14.23
N VAL A 244 -19.91 1.92 13.88
CA VAL A 244 -20.09 0.49 14.15
C VAL A 244 -19.00 -0.34 13.46
N TYR A 245 -18.66 0.01 12.22
CA TYR A 245 -17.57 -0.64 11.51
C TYR A 245 -16.21 -0.39 12.19
N LEU A 246 -15.89 0.85 12.54
CA LEU A 246 -14.62 1.21 13.17
C LEU A 246 -14.42 0.50 14.52
N ALA A 247 -15.46 0.44 15.35
CA ALA A 247 -15.43 -0.26 16.63
C ALA A 247 -15.04 -1.75 16.50
N GLN A 248 -15.37 -2.39 15.37
CA GLN A 248 -14.99 -3.78 15.09
C GLN A 248 -13.53 -3.92 14.64
N GLN A 249 -12.97 -2.92 13.95
CA GLN A 249 -11.63 -3.02 13.34
C GLN A 249 -10.51 -2.48 14.21
N ILE A 250 -10.75 -1.43 15.01
CA ILE A 250 -9.71 -0.75 15.80
C ILE A 250 -8.99 -1.73 16.74
N THR A 251 -9.74 -2.65 17.37
CA THR A 251 -9.14 -3.66 18.26
C THR A 251 -8.19 -4.59 17.50
N LYS A 252 -8.57 -5.01 16.28
CA LYS A 252 -7.72 -5.86 15.43
C LYS A 252 -6.41 -5.13 15.08
N VAL A 253 -6.52 -3.90 14.58
CA VAL A 253 -5.36 -3.06 14.22
C VAL A 253 -4.42 -2.89 15.41
N LYS A 254 -4.99 -2.59 16.59
CA LYS A 254 -4.22 -2.38 17.81
C LYS A 254 -3.58 -3.66 18.36
N TRP A 255 -4.16 -4.84 18.15
CA TRP A 255 -3.61 -6.08 18.70
C TRP A 255 -2.57 -6.72 17.79
N GLU A 256 -2.70 -6.53 16.49
CA GLU A 256 -1.69 -7.01 15.53
C GLU A 256 -0.52 -6.03 15.37
N GLU A 257 -0.75 -4.73 15.62
CA GLU A 257 0.25 -3.67 15.50
C GLU A 257 1.08 -3.80 14.21
N TYR A 258 2.42 -3.81 14.33
CA TYR A 258 3.34 -3.91 13.22
C TYR A 258 3.44 -5.32 12.60
N ASP A 259 2.82 -6.32 13.22
CA ASP A 259 2.81 -7.71 12.72
C ASP A 259 1.71 -7.95 11.68
N MET A 260 0.75 -7.02 11.58
CA MET A 260 -0.31 -7.06 10.56
C MET A 260 0.30 -7.04 9.16
N HIS A 261 -0.31 -7.78 8.23
CA HIS A 261 0.08 -7.74 6.83
C HIS A 261 -0.39 -6.42 6.16
N PRO A 262 0.41 -5.74 5.32
CA PRO A 262 0.04 -4.45 4.72
C PRO A 262 -1.30 -4.45 3.96
N LYS A 263 -1.57 -5.55 3.23
CA LYS A 263 -2.86 -5.80 2.58
C LYS A 263 -4.05 -5.70 3.55
N GLU A 264 -3.92 -6.25 4.76
CA GLU A 264 -5.04 -6.31 5.71
C GLU A 264 -5.36 -4.93 6.26
N LEU A 265 -4.35 -4.10 6.54
CA LEU A 265 -4.59 -2.70 6.93
C LEU A 265 -5.24 -1.90 5.79
N LEU A 266 -4.76 -2.07 4.56
CA LEU A 266 -5.40 -1.47 3.38
C LEU A 266 -6.85 -1.95 3.20
N GLU A 267 -7.12 -3.24 3.42
CA GLU A 267 -8.48 -3.80 3.36
C GLU A 267 -9.41 -3.15 4.38
N ILE A 268 -8.92 -2.86 5.59
CA ILE A 268 -9.69 -2.14 6.62
C ILE A 268 -10.05 -0.73 6.15
N ILE A 269 -9.11 0.00 5.53
CA ILE A 269 -9.32 1.37 5.03
C ILE A 269 -10.27 1.37 3.83
N VAL A 270 -10.08 0.46 2.87
CA VAL A 270 -10.95 0.32 1.70
C VAL A 270 -12.36 -0.07 2.11
N SER A 271 -12.50 -0.97 3.08
CA SER A 271 -13.81 -1.38 3.57
C SER A 271 -14.50 -0.26 4.34
N PHE A 272 -13.77 0.56 5.09
CA PHE A 272 -14.31 1.80 5.64
C PHE A 272 -14.84 2.74 4.54
N ALA A 273 -14.06 2.96 3.46
CA ALA A 273 -14.49 3.76 2.32
C ALA A 273 -15.79 3.20 1.68
N ARG A 274 -15.91 1.87 1.55
CA ARG A 274 -17.13 1.20 1.07
C ARG A 274 -18.32 1.45 1.99
N VAL A 275 -18.16 1.32 3.31
CA VAL A 275 -19.23 1.57 4.28
C VAL A 275 -19.67 3.03 4.24
N PHE A 276 -18.72 3.97 4.23
CA PHE A 276 -19.01 5.39 4.16
C PHE A 276 -19.78 5.73 2.88
N LYS A 277 -19.23 5.34 1.72
CA LYS A 277 -19.87 5.62 0.43
C LYS A 277 -21.23 4.95 0.31
N GLY A 278 -21.33 3.69 0.72
CA GLY A 278 -22.59 2.94 0.71
C GLY A 278 -23.67 3.62 1.56
N SER A 279 -23.28 4.20 2.70
CA SER A 279 -24.21 4.94 3.57
C SER A 279 -24.68 6.25 2.94
N VAL A 280 -23.82 6.92 2.17
CA VAL A 280 -24.24 8.07 1.34
C VAL A 280 -25.20 7.62 0.23
N ASP A 281 -24.87 6.55 -0.48
CA ASP A 281 -25.61 6.03 -1.64
C ASP A 281 -27.01 5.48 -1.28
N VAL A 282 -27.28 5.15 -0.01
CA VAL A 282 -28.62 4.76 0.47
C VAL A 282 -29.58 5.96 0.52
N SER A 283 -29.06 7.18 0.60
CA SER A 283 -29.88 8.39 0.53
C SER A 283 -30.46 8.60 -0.88
N SER A 284 -31.52 9.40 -1.01
CA SER A 284 -32.03 9.77 -2.34
C SER A 284 -30.93 10.45 -3.18
N PRO A 285 -30.97 10.36 -4.52
CA PRO A 285 -29.97 11.01 -5.38
C PRO A 285 -29.81 12.51 -5.08
N GLN A 286 -30.92 13.18 -4.75
CA GLN A 286 -30.94 14.59 -4.35
C GLN A 286 -30.20 14.80 -3.03
N ASN A 287 -30.49 14.01 -2.00
CA ASN A 287 -29.84 14.12 -0.69
C ASN A 287 -28.34 13.80 -0.77
N LYS A 288 -27.96 12.82 -1.60
CA LYS A 288 -26.55 12.51 -1.88
C LYS A 288 -25.82 13.73 -2.47
N GLU A 289 -26.39 14.34 -3.50
CA GLU A 289 -25.80 15.52 -4.14
C GLU A 289 -25.70 16.69 -3.16
N GLU A 290 -26.75 16.95 -2.39
CA GLU A 290 -26.75 17.98 -1.36
C GLU A 290 -25.71 17.71 -0.27
N LEU A 291 -25.56 16.48 0.19
CA LEU A 291 -24.57 16.10 1.21
C LEU A 291 -23.14 16.31 0.72
N PHE A 292 -22.83 15.92 -0.52
CA PHE A 292 -21.50 16.15 -1.09
C PHE A 292 -21.20 17.61 -1.38
N ASN A 293 -22.19 18.37 -1.85
CA ASN A 293 -22.06 19.81 -1.99
C ASN A 293 -21.81 20.47 -0.63
N TYR A 294 -22.52 20.00 0.41
CA TYR A 294 -22.31 20.44 1.77
C TYR A 294 -20.90 20.11 2.27
N PHE A 295 -20.36 18.92 1.99
CA PHE A 295 -18.96 18.61 2.31
C PHE A 295 -17.99 19.59 1.65
N GLY A 296 -18.24 19.93 0.39
CA GLY A 296 -17.42 20.87 -0.37
C GLY A 296 -17.37 22.29 0.20
N GLU A 297 -18.41 22.73 0.92
CA GLU A 297 -18.41 24.02 1.63
C GLU A 297 -17.33 24.09 2.74
N TRP A 298 -16.86 22.92 3.20
CA TRP A 298 -15.94 22.76 4.32
C TRP A 298 -14.55 22.20 3.95
N THR A 299 -14.37 21.62 2.76
CA THR A 299 -13.15 20.88 2.39
C THR A 299 -12.43 21.33 1.12
N ASP A 300 -12.85 22.43 0.50
CA ASP A 300 -12.31 22.93 -0.79
C ASP A 300 -12.42 21.94 -1.96
N LEU A 301 -13.16 20.84 -1.78
CA LEU A 301 -13.44 19.82 -2.79
C LEU A 301 -14.83 20.04 -3.40
N LYS A 302 -15.03 19.63 -4.65
CA LYS A 302 -16.38 19.59 -5.26
C LYS A 302 -17.04 18.24 -4.99
N GLY A 303 -18.37 18.18 -5.08
CA GLY A 303 -19.09 16.93 -4.87
C GLY A 303 -18.66 15.80 -5.82
N GLY A 304 -18.30 16.13 -7.06
CA GLY A 304 -17.75 15.15 -8.01
C GLY A 304 -16.37 14.60 -7.61
N ASP A 305 -15.57 15.37 -6.87
CA ASP A 305 -14.25 14.93 -6.40
C ASP A 305 -14.40 13.86 -5.30
N TYR A 306 -15.42 13.97 -4.45
CA TYR A 306 -15.76 12.93 -3.47
C TYR A 306 -16.17 11.62 -4.13
N GLU A 307 -17.08 11.67 -5.11
CA GLU A 307 -17.53 10.46 -5.82
C GLU A 307 -16.36 9.76 -6.50
N LYS A 308 -15.46 10.53 -7.13
CA LYS A 308 -14.25 10.01 -7.75
C LYS A 308 -13.32 9.39 -6.71
N MET A 309 -13.00 10.10 -5.63
CA MET A 309 -12.12 9.62 -4.56
C MET A 309 -12.63 8.28 -3.97
N PHE A 310 -13.92 8.18 -3.64
CA PHE A 310 -14.49 6.93 -3.17
C PHE A 310 -14.39 5.83 -4.22
N THR A 311 -14.68 6.13 -5.49
CA THR A 311 -14.59 5.17 -6.59
C THR A 311 -13.16 4.64 -6.76
N ASP A 312 -12.16 5.52 -6.70
CA ASP A 312 -10.76 5.17 -6.87
C ASP A 312 -10.30 4.24 -5.73
N VAL A 313 -10.57 4.60 -4.46
CA VAL A 313 -10.18 3.79 -3.29
C VAL A 313 -10.91 2.46 -3.25
N ILE A 314 -12.22 2.44 -3.54
CA ILE A 314 -13.04 1.23 -3.49
C ILE A 314 -12.59 0.22 -4.54
N ASN A 315 -12.20 0.69 -5.73
CA ASN A 315 -11.78 -0.17 -6.85
C ASN A 315 -10.26 -0.41 -6.88
N MET A 316 -9.53 0.07 -5.87
CA MET A 316 -8.11 -0.17 -5.74
C MET A 316 -7.80 -1.67 -5.75
N GLN A 317 -6.87 -2.07 -6.62
CA GLN A 317 -6.35 -3.44 -6.65
C GLN A 317 -5.06 -3.50 -5.86
N TYR A 318 -4.95 -4.48 -4.95
CA TYR A 318 -3.74 -4.65 -4.16
C TYR A 318 -2.57 -5.12 -5.04
N ASN A 319 -1.55 -4.26 -5.17
CA ASN A 319 -0.32 -4.54 -5.87
C ASN A 319 0.78 -4.84 -4.84
N HIS A 320 1.02 -6.12 -4.59
CA HIS A 320 2.02 -6.54 -3.62
C HIS A 320 3.45 -6.28 -4.09
N ASN A 321 3.68 -6.11 -5.40
CA ASN A 321 5.00 -5.83 -5.96
C ASN A 321 5.40 -4.36 -5.83
N ASP A 322 4.44 -3.46 -5.61
CA ASP A 322 4.65 -2.03 -5.34
C ASP A 322 3.55 -1.53 -4.39
N VAL A 323 3.78 -1.73 -3.09
CA VAL A 323 2.77 -1.44 -2.05
C VAL A 323 2.52 0.06 -1.92
N ASN A 324 3.50 0.89 -2.29
CA ASN A 324 3.43 2.35 -2.17
C ASN A 324 2.30 2.94 -3.02
N GLN A 325 2.00 2.38 -4.19
CA GLN A 325 0.87 2.81 -5.02
C GLN A 325 -0.46 2.73 -4.27
N ASN A 326 -0.67 1.64 -3.52
CA ASN A 326 -1.88 1.46 -2.73
C ASN A 326 -1.92 2.41 -1.53
N ILE A 327 -0.78 2.60 -0.86
CA ILE A 327 -0.67 3.47 0.31
C ILE A 327 -0.96 4.92 -0.05
N LYS A 328 -0.38 5.44 -1.14
CA LYS A 328 -0.64 6.82 -1.61
C LYS A 328 -2.13 7.09 -1.80
N LEU A 329 -2.85 6.15 -2.42
CA LEU A 329 -4.29 6.28 -2.64
C LEU A 329 -5.09 6.23 -1.33
N ALA A 330 -4.73 5.30 -0.43
CA ALA A 330 -5.37 5.16 0.88
C ALA A 330 -5.12 6.39 1.78
N SER A 331 -3.87 6.86 1.90
CA SER A 331 -3.52 8.05 2.69
C SER A 331 -4.18 9.31 2.15
N GLY A 332 -4.27 9.48 0.82
CA GLY A 332 -5.00 10.61 0.23
C GLY A 332 -6.46 10.65 0.66
N PHE A 333 -7.12 9.50 0.66
CA PHE A 333 -8.48 9.35 1.16
C PHE A 333 -8.62 9.61 2.67
N MET A 334 -7.74 9.02 3.49
CA MET A 334 -7.75 9.21 4.94
C MET A 334 -7.64 10.69 5.30
N ASN A 335 -6.73 11.42 4.65
CA ASN A 335 -6.54 12.86 4.89
C ASN A 335 -7.78 13.70 4.56
N VAL A 336 -8.48 13.40 3.47
CA VAL A 336 -9.72 14.11 3.10
C VAL A 336 -10.84 13.83 4.09
N ILE A 337 -11.03 12.57 4.48
CA ILE A 337 -12.11 12.20 5.41
C ILE A 337 -11.83 12.71 6.83
N ASP A 338 -10.59 12.62 7.30
CA ASP A 338 -10.20 13.17 8.61
C ASP A 338 -10.46 14.68 8.68
N ARG A 339 -10.03 15.42 7.65
CA ARG A 339 -10.30 16.86 7.52
C ARG A 339 -11.80 17.15 7.55
N LEU A 340 -12.58 16.42 6.75
CA LEU A 340 -14.03 16.59 6.69
C LEU A 340 -14.68 16.39 8.06
N LEU A 341 -14.46 15.23 8.69
CA LEU A 341 -15.10 14.89 9.95
C LEU A 341 -14.65 15.85 11.06
N THR A 342 -13.37 16.21 11.09
CA THR A 342 -12.84 17.18 12.05
C THR A 342 -13.55 18.53 11.92
N VAL A 343 -13.72 19.08 10.73
CA VAL A 343 -14.44 20.35 10.54
C VAL A 343 -15.92 20.23 10.95
N LEU A 344 -16.58 19.10 10.63
CA LEU A 344 -17.96 18.87 11.05
C LEU A 344 -18.11 18.76 12.58
N THR A 345 -17.08 18.33 13.32
CA THR A 345 -17.09 18.41 14.79
C THR A 345 -16.96 19.83 15.34
N GLN A 346 -16.56 20.82 14.55
CA GLN A 346 -16.37 22.20 14.99
C GLN A 346 -17.59 23.10 14.73
N ILE A 347 -18.41 22.78 13.72
CA ILE A 347 -19.60 23.57 13.40
C ILE A 347 -20.72 23.37 14.40
N ASP A 348 -21.52 24.40 14.64
CA ASP A 348 -22.59 24.33 15.64
C ASP A 348 -23.71 23.39 15.21
N TYR A 349 -24.05 23.36 13.93
CA TYR A 349 -25.22 22.64 13.41
C TYR A 349 -24.89 21.95 12.08
N ILE A 350 -25.01 20.62 12.06
CA ILE A 350 -24.84 19.81 10.84
C ILE A 350 -26.02 20.09 9.90
N GLY A 351 -25.73 20.38 8.63
CA GLY A 351 -26.75 20.69 7.61
C GLY A 351 -27.12 22.17 7.48
N LYS A 352 -26.54 23.07 8.28
CA LYS A 352 -26.60 24.52 8.03
C LYS A 352 -25.48 24.87 7.05
N ARG A 353 -25.86 25.40 5.88
CA ARG A 353 -24.91 25.88 4.88
C ARG A 353 -24.09 27.05 5.41
N ARG A 354 -22.87 27.20 4.93
CA ARG A 354 -21.98 28.30 5.32
C ARG A 354 -22.61 29.63 4.91
N ASP A 355 -22.78 30.56 5.86
CA ASP A 355 -23.30 31.91 5.58
C ASP A 355 -22.30 32.65 4.66
N MET A 356 -22.49 32.55 3.35
CA MET A 356 -21.84 33.47 2.40
C MET A 356 -22.56 34.80 2.53
N GLY A 357 -21.99 35.72 3.31
CA GLY A 357 -22.54 37.07 3.48
C GLY A 357 -22.99 37.65 2.15
N ILE A 358 -24.29 37.83 1.98
CA ILE A 358 -24.89 38.41 0.78
C ILE A 358 -24.43 39.86 0.72
N PHE A 359 -23.41 40.15 -0.11
CA PHE A 359 -23.14 41.53 -0.53
C PHE A 359 -24.14 41.89 -1.62
N VAL A 360 -25.25 42.50 -1.21
CA VAL A 360 -26.15 43.20 -2.12
C VAL A 360 -25.39 44.43 -2.62
N ASN A 361 -24.85 44.36 -3.85
CA ASN A 361 -24.49 45.58 -4.57
C ASN A 361 -25.81 46.26 -4.95
N GLU A 362 -26.25 47.20 -4.13
CA GLU A 362 -27.26 48.17 -4.55
C GLU A 362 -26.69 48.97 -5.72
N ASN A 363 -27.08 48.57 -6.95
CA ASN A 363 -26.94 49.45 -8.09
C ASN A 363 -27.88 50.63 -7.84
N ILE A 364 -27.32 51.74 -7.33
CA ILE A 364 -28.00 53.02 -7.26
C ILE A 364 -28.38 53.41 -8.69
N VAL A 365 -29.65 53.21 -9.03
CA VAL A 365 -30.25 53.75 -10.24
C VAL A 365 -30.19 55.26 -10.09
N LYS A 366 -29.28 55.91 -10.82
CA LYS A 366 -29.26 57.37 -10.95
C LYS A 366 -30.54 57.78 -11.66
N ASP A 367 -31.49 58.33 -10.91
CA ASP A 367 -32.62 59.06 -11.46
C ASP A 367 -32.10 60.16 -12.40
N LYS A 368 -32.53 60.09 -13.66
CA LYS A 368 -32.28 61.15 -14.64
C LYS A 368 -33.17 62.34 -14.29
N PRO A 369 -32.63 63.58 -14.24
CA PRO A 369 -33.45 64.76 -13.99
C PRO A 369 -34.34 65.04 -15.19
N GLY A 370 -35.59 65.40 -14.89
CA GLY A 370 -36.64 65.70 -15.86
C GLY A 370 -36.31 66.88 -16.77
N LYS A 371 -36.70 66.76 -18.04
CA LYS A 371 -36.84 67.88 -18.97
C LYS A 371 -38.31 68.32 -19.01
N SER A 372 -38.57 69.51 -18.50
CA SER A 372 -39.84 70.24 -18.61
C SER A 372 -39.85 71.17 -19.83
N GLY A 373 -40.98 71.18 -20.57
CA GLY A 373 -41.43 72.23 -21.51
C GLY A 373 -40.81 72.13 -22.91
N GLY A 374 -41.54 71.77 -23.98
CA GLY A 374 -42.65 72.50 -24.64
C GLY A 374 -42.06 73.12 -25.92
N THR A 375 -42.54 72.89 -27.16
CA THR A 375 -43.88 73.16 -27.70
C THR A 375 -44.06 72.55 -29.11
N SER A 376 -45.31 72.12 -29.42
CA SER A 376 -46.08 72.26 -30.67
C SER A 376 -45.39 72.22 -32.06
N PHE A 377 -45.79 71.31 -32.95
CA PHE A 377 -46.76 71.57 -34.05
C PHE A 377 -46.95 70.34 -34.98
N LEU A 378 -48.24 70.13 -35.30
CA LEU A 378 -48.96 69.36 -36.34
C LEU A 378 -48.27 68.80 -37.61
N ALA A 379 -48.93 67.71 -38.09
CA ALA A 379 -49.15 67.25 -39.48
C ALA A 379 -47.94 66.65 -40.21
N GLU A 380 -47.99 65.52 -40.90
CA GLU A 380 -49.06 64.74 -41.58
C GLU A 380 -48.79 63.24 -41.45
#